data_AF-A0A354Q4F1-F1
#
_entry.id   AF-A0A354Q4F1-F1
#
_cell.length_a   1.000
_cell.length_b   1.000
_cell.length_c   1.000
_cell.angle_alpha   90.00
_cell.angle_beta   90.00
_cell.angle_gamma   90.00
#
_symmetry.space_group_name_H-M   'P 1'
#
loop_
_entity.id
_entity.type
_entity.pdbx_description
1 polymer ?
#
loop_
_entity_poly.entity_id
_entity_poly.type
_entity_poly.pdbx_seq_one_letter_code
_entity_poly.pdbx_strand_id
1 'polypeptide(L)'
;EVSVDMLVVAYQGARTPKQNIFYDKSGAEKIAQKLTDYARRKGIKFSDLINQFTDLPQQSKLPLLSAKQPSLPDFLKPALKLGVGQISEPVDSPFGYLIFRRVLVELVTASHILITYEG
;
A
#
# COMPACT_ATOMS: atom_id res chain seq x y z
N GLU A 1 5.23 -13.40 6.77
CA GLU A 1 5.27 -12.43 5.65
C GLU A 1 3.85 -12.08 5.25
N VAL A 2 3.64 -10.88 4.74
CA VAL A 2 2.34 -10.43 4.23
C VAL A 2 2.56 -9.69 2.91
N SER A 3 1.58 -9.75 2.01
CA SER A 3 1.48 -8.78 0.91
C SER A 3 0.41 -7.76 1.25
N VAL A 4 0.67 -6.51 0.89
CA VAL A 4 -0.31 -5.43 1.03
C VAL A 4 -0.39 -4.59 -0.23
N ASP A 5 -1.60 -4.14 -0.54
CA ASP A 5 -1.81 -2.99 -1.42
C ASP A 5 -1.66 -1.70 -0.58
N MET A 6 -1.18 -0.64 -1.20
CA MET A 6 -0.85 0.64 -0.55
C MET A 6 -1.46 1.81 -1.33
N LEU A 7 -2.18 2.67 -0.62
CA LEU A 7 -2.64 3.98 -1.09
C LEU A 7 -1.86 5.06 -0.35
N VAL A 8 -1.34 6.04 -1.07
CA VAL A 8 -0.59 7.17 -0.51
C VAL A 8 -1.37 8.46 -0.69
N VAL A 9 -1.57 9.20 0.41
CA VAL A 9 -2.04 10.59 0.39
C VAL A 9 -0.87 11.49 0.79
N ALA A 10 -0.28 12.16 -0.19
CA ALA A 10 0.88 12.99 0.01
C ALA A 10 0.48 14.40 0.50
N TYR A 11 1.42 15.06 1.18
CA TYR A 11 1.29 16.46 1.60
C TYR A 11 2.53 17.25 1.16
N GLN A 12 2.47 18.57 1.26
CA GLN A 12 3.58 19.46 0.90
C GLN A 12 4.85 19.13 1.69
N GLY A 13 5.94 18.81 0.98
CA GLY A 13 7.21 18.40 1.57
C GLY A 13 7.37 16.89 1.80
N ALA A 14 6.37 16.08 1.45
CA ALA A 14 6.53 14.63 1.39
C ALA A 14 7.52 14.23 0.27
N ARG A 15 8.27 13.14 0.50
CA ARG A 15 9.28 12.59 -0.42
C ARG A 15 8.64 11.85 -1.60
N THR A 16 7.79 12.52 -2.36
CA THR A 16 7.09 11.93 -3.52
C THR A 16 7.51 12.64 -4.81
N PRO A 17 7.44 11.96 -5.98
CA PRO A 17 7.77 12.59 -7.25
C PRO A 17 6.67 13.53 -7.77
N LYS A 18 5.49 13.55 -7.12
CA LYS A 18 4.35 14.34 -7.58
C LYS A 18 4.60 15.83 -7.34
N GLN A 19 4.72 16.57 -8.44
CA GLN A 19 4.78 18.02 -8.45
C GLN A 19 3.31 18.51 -8.44
N ASN A 20 2.96 19.46 -7.57
CA ASN A 20 1.59 19.98 -7.32
C ASN A 20 0.76 19.27 -6.24
N ILE A 21 1.36 19.06 -5.06
CA ILE A 21 0.60 18.70 -3.86
C ILE A 21 0.18 19.98 -3.14
N PHE A 22 -1.12 20.16 -2.93
CA PHE A 22 -1.70 21.38 -2.33
C PHE A 22 -2.11 21.20 -0.86
N TYR A 23 -2.16 19.97 -0.37
CA TYR A 23 -2.52 19.71 1.02
C TYR A 23 -1.34 19.94 1.96
N ASP A 24 -1.61 20.57 3.09
CA ASP A 24 -0.74 20.50 4.25
C ASP A 24 -0.87 19.13 4.93
N LYS A 25 -0.02 18.87 5.92
CA LYS A 25 0.00 17.58 6.61
C LYS A 25 -1.35 17.26 7.28
N SER A 26 -1.97 18.23 7.95
CA SER A 26 -3.28 18.02 8.60
C SER A 26 -4.41 17.78 7.58
N GLY A 27 -4.37 18.46 6.43
CA GLY A 27 -5.30 18.24 5.33
C GLY A 27 -5.18 16.83 4.78
N ALA A 28 -3.96 16.37 4.50
CA ALA A 28 -3.72 15.02 4.01
C ALA A 28 -4.18 13.94 5.01
N GLU A 29 -3.99 14.17 6.32
CA GLU A 29 -4.50 13.27 7.37
C GLU A 29 -6.02 13.11 7.31
N LYS A 30 -6.74 14.24 7.23
CA LYS A 30 -8.21 14.24 7.15
C LYS A 30 -8.71 13.53 5.89
N ILE A 31 -8.02 13.73 4.76
CA ILE A 31 -8.35 13.04 3.51
C ILE A 31 -8.05 11.55 3.62
N ALA A 32 -6.90 11.18 4.19
CA ALA A 32 -6.55 9.78 4.40
C ALA A 32 -7.55 9.07 5.31
N GLN A 33 -8.02 9.71 6.39
CA GLN A 33 -9.06 9.14 7.25
C GLN A 33 -10.37 8.92 6.49
N LYS A 34 -10.82 9.92 5.72
CA LYS A 34 -12.03 9.79 4.88
C LYS A 34 -11.92 8.67 3.85
N LEU A 35 -10.76 8.52 3.22
CA LEU A 35 -10.49 7.45 2.25
C LEU A 35 -10.49 6.08 2.94
N THR A 36 -9.89 5.96 4.12
CA THR A 36 -9.93 4.74 4.95
C THR A 36 -11.37 4.34 5.29
N ASP A 37 -12.17 5.29 5.79
CA ASP A 37 -13.57 5.04 6.13
C ASP A 37 -14.41 4.66 4.92
N TYR A 38 -14.16 5.31 3.77
CA TYR A 38 -14.82 4.99 2.51
C TYR A 38 -14.43 3.59 2.01
N ALA A 39 -13.14 3.26 2.08
CA ALA A 39 -12.61 1.97 1.63
C ALA A 39 -13.16 0.77 2.42
N ARG A 40 -13.52 0.98 3.68
CA ARG A 40 -14.11 -0.04 4.56
C ARG A 40 -15.58 -0.32 4.28
N ARG A 41 -16.25 0.49 3.45
CA ARG A 41 -17.66 0.31 3.11
C ARG A 41 -17.84 -0.91 2.21
N LYS A 42 -18.94 -1.64 2.41
CA LYS A 42 -19.28 -2.82 1.62
C LYS A 42 -19.38 -2.48 0.13
N GLY A 43 -18.74 -3.28 -0.72
CA GLY A 43 -18.78 -3.13 -2.17
C GLY A 43 -17.70 -2.20 -2.75
N ILE A 44 -16.94 -1.49 -1.92
CA ILE A 44 -15.83 -0.66 -2.38
C ILE A 44 -14.59 -1.53 -2.61
N LYS A 45 -14.00 -1.42 -3.80
CA LYS A 45 -12.74 -2.08 -4.14
C LYS A 45 -11.58 -1.13 -3.87
N PHE A 46 -10.67 -1.55 -3.00
CA PHE A 46 -9.50 -0.74 -2.64
C PHE A 46 -8.59 -0.41 -3.84
N SER A 47 -8.51 -1.32 -4.82
CA SER A 47 -7.79 -1.09 -6.08
C SER A 47 -8.30 0.13 -6.84
N ASP A 48 -9.61 0.35 -6.82
CA ASP A 48 -10.23 1.46 -7.56
C ASP A 48 -9.89 2.79 -6.88
N LEU A 49 -9.76 2.80 -5.55
CA LEU A 49 -9.30 3.95 -4.79
C LEU A 49 -7.83 4.24 -5.04
N ILE A 50 -6.98 3.22 -5.10
CA ILE A 50 -5.57 3.40 -5.46
C ILE A 50 -5.48 4.06 -6.83
N ASN A 51 -6.17 3.52 -7.84
CA ASN A 51 -6.13 4.03 -9.21
C ASN A 51 -6.58 5.49 -9.32
N GLN A 52 -7.52 5.92 -8.47
CA GLN A 52 -8.10 7.26 -8.52
C GLN A 52 -7.36 8.29 -7.65
N PHE A 53 -6.89 7.88 -6.48
CA PHE A 53 -6.49 8.83 -5.43
C PHE A 53 -5.04 8.70 -4.97
N THR A 54 -4.30 7.66 -5.35
CA THR A 54 -2.92 7.52 -4.88
C THR A 54 -2.03 8.61 -5.47
N ASP A 55 -1.23 9.25 -4.61
CA ASP A 55 -0.18 10.18 -5.02
C ASP A 55 1.13 9.46 -5.37
N LEU A 56 1.16 8.12 -5.28
CA LEU A 56 2.32 7.28 -5.58
C LEU A 56 1.95 6.08 -6.49
N PRO A 57 1.51 6.31 -7.73
CA PRO A 57 0.99 5.25 -8.61
C PRO A 57 2.04 4.20 -9.00
N GLN A 58 3.32 4.57 -9.02
CA GLN A 58 4.43 3.67 -9.33
C GLN A 58 4.70 2.63 -8.23
N GLN A 59 4.19 2.85 -7.01
CA GLN A 59 4.38 1.94 -5.88
C GLN A 59 3.08 1.81 -5.08
N SER A 60 2.20 0.95 -5.58
CA SER A 60 0.91 0.63 -4.95
C SER A 60 0.85 -0.77 -4.33
N LYS A 61 1.91 -1.57 -4.46
CA LYS A 61 1.97 -2.95 -3.95
C LYS A 61 3.27 -3.20 -3.21
N LEU A 62 3.16 -3.87 -2.07
CA LEU A 62 4.28 -4.38 -1.29
C LEU A 62 4.09 -5.91 -1.19
N PRO A 63 4.62 -6.68 -2.15
CA PRO A 63 4.33 -8.11 -2.25
C PRO A 63 5.01 -8.93 -1.15
N LEU A 64 6.07 -8.43 -0.52
CA LEU A 64 6.76 -9.18 0.53
C LEU A 64 7.17 -8.26 1.66
N LEU A 65 6.32 -8.17 2.69
CA LEU A 65 6.64 -7.49 3.93
C LEU A 65 6.89 -8.52 5.03
N SER A 66 8.08 -8.46 5.65
CA SER A 66 8.51 -9.42 6.67
C SER A 66 8.98 -8.71 7.93
N ALA A 67 8.49 -9.16 9.10
CA ALA A 67 9.03 -8.75 10.39
C ALA A 67 10.52 -9.10 10.56
N LYS A 68 11.02 -10.07 9.78
CA LYS A 68 12.42 -10.51 9.80
C LYS A 68 13.36 -9.55 9.07
N GLN A 69 12.84 -8.56 8.35
CA GLN A 69 13.67 -7.60 7.63
C GLN A 69 14.36 -6.65 8.64
N PRO A 70 15.71 -6.67 8.74
CA PRO A 70 16.43 -5.98 9.82
C PRO A 70 16.22 -4.46 9.84
N SER A 71 15.95 -3.87 8.67
CA SER A 71 15.79 -2.43 8.46
C SER A 71 14.35 -2.03 8.11
N LEU A 72 13.35 -2.81 8.56
CA LEU A 72 11.95 -2.51 8.28
C LEU A 72 11.54 -1.15 8.90
N PRO A 73 11.14 -0.15 8.09
CA PRO A 73 10.71 1.14 8.60
C PRO A 73 9.48 1.03 9.52
N ASP A 74 9.44 1.85 10.58
CA ASP A 74 8.37 1.81 11.58
C ASP A 74 6.97 2.01 10.97
N PHE A 75 6.85 2.90 9.99
CA PHE A 75 5.59 3.18 9.29
C PHE A 75 5.07 2.00 8.46
N LEU A 76 5.86 0.95 8.23
CA LEU A 76 5.40 -0.29 7.59
C LEU A 76 4.97 -1.37 8.59
N LYS A 77 5.38 -1.27 9.87
CA LYS A 77 5.05 -2.27 10.89
C LYS A 77 3.53 -2.48 11.10
N PRO A 78 2.65 -1.46 11.01
CA PRO A 78 1.21 -1.66 11.13
C PRO A 78 0.64 -2.63 10.09
N ALA A 79 1.19 -2.65 8.87
CA ALA A 79 0.74 -3.53 7.80
C ALA A 79 0.90 -5.02 8.14
N LEU A 80 1.90 -5.38 8.96
CA LEU A 80 2.14 -6.75 9.41
C LEU A 80 1.05 -7.30 10.33
N LYS A 81 0.31 -6.42 11.02
CA LYS A 81 -0.73 -6.79 12.00
C LYS A 81 -2.11 -6.98 11.38
N LEU A 82 -2.27 -6.63 10.11
CA LEU A 82 -3.56 -6.70 9.42
C LEU A 82 -3.98 -8.15 9.16
N GLY A 83 -5.26 -8.44 9.34
CA GLY A 83 -5.92 -9.64 8.80
C GLY A 83 -6.14 -9.53 7.29
N VAL A 84 -6.34 -10.65 6.60
CA VAL A 84 -6.58 -10.66 5.14
C VAL A 84 -7.83 -9.83 4.82
N GLY A 85 -7.71 -8.92 3.86
CA GLY A 85 -8.76 -7.98 3.47
C GLY A 85 -8.92 -6.77 4.40
N GLN A 86 -8.30 -6.76 5.57
CA GLN A 86 -8.36 -5.65 6.51
C GLN A 86 -7.61 -4.42 5.97
N ILE A 87 -8.16 -3.24 6.27
CA ILE A 87 -7.60 -1.93 5.92
C ILE A 87 -7.09 -1.25 7.19
N SER A 88 -5.84 -0.77 7.18
CA SER A 88 -5.24 -0.06 8.31
C SER A 88 -5.86 1.32 8.54
N GLU A 89 -5.57 1.91 9.69
CA GLU A 89 -5.63 3.38 9.82
C GLU A 89 -4.56 4.04 8.94
N PRO A 90 -4.70 5.34 8.60
CA PRO A 90 -3.63 6.10 7.97
C PRO A 90 -2.36 6.09 8.83
N VAL A 91 -1.22 5.78 8.23
CA VAL A 91 0.09 5.76 8.89
C VAL A 91 0.94 6.89 8.36
N ASP A 92 1.42 7.77 9.25
CA ASP A 92 2.34 8.84 8.90
C ASP A 92 3.69 8.29 8.42
N SER A 93 4.22 8.84 7.34
CA SER A 93 5.48 8.42 6.74
C SER A 93 6.15 9.58 6.00
N PRO A 94 7.45 9.45 5.65
CA PRO A 94 8.12 10.43 4.81
C PRO A 94 7.48 10.63 3.42
N PHE A 95 6.63 9.71 2.97
CA PHE A 95 5.95 9.76 1.67
C PHE A 95 4.53 10.34 1.76
N GLY A 96 4.07 10.71 2.95
CA GLY A 96 2.67 11.06 3.22
C GLY A 96 1.98 10.01 4.10
N TYR A 97 0.66 10.06 4.14
CA TYR A 97 -0.15 9.09 4.86
C TYR A 97 -0.35 7.83 4.02
N LEU A 98 0.07 6.69 4.58
CA LEU A 98 -0.03 5.37 3.95
C LEU A 98 -1.27 4.64 4.49
N ILE A 99 -2.09 4.10 3.59
CA ILE A 99 -3.21 3.23 3.93
C ILE A 99 -2.93 1.87 3.32
N PHE A 100 -2.93 0.83 4.15
CA PHE A 100 -2.62 -0.53 3.72
C PHE A 100 -3.87 -1.39 3.68
N ARG A 101 -3.95 -2.28 2.70
CA ARG A 101 -4.89 -3.40 2.70
C ARG A 101 -4.13 -4.69 2.54
N ARG A 102 -4.30 -5.63 3.47
CA ARG A 102 -3.69 -6.95 3.32
C ARG A 102 -4.39 -7.75 2.23
N VAL A 103 -3.60 -8.26 1.30
CA VAL A 103 -4.07 -9.16 0.25
C VAL A 103 -3.70 -10.59 0.58
N LEU A 104 -4.54 -11.53 0.16
CA LEU A 104 -4.21 -12.94 0.24
C LEU A 104 -3.14 -13.23 -0.82
N VAL A 105 -2.04 -13.83 -0.39
CA VAL A 105 -1.01 -14.34 -1.31
C VAL A 105 -1.34 -15.78 -1.56
N GLU A 106 -1.90 -16.08 -2.72
CA GLU A 106 -1.89 -17.44 -3.21
C GLU A 106 -0.46 -17.72 -3.68
N LEU A 107 0.31 -18.44 -2.87
CA LEU A 107 1.59 -18.98 -3.27
C LEU A 107 1.34 -20.01 -4.37
N VAL A 108 1.27 -19.56 -5.61
CA VAL A 108 1.26 -20.46 -6.76
C VAL A 108 2.69 -20.96 -6.92
N THR A 109 2.96 -22.17 -6.44
CA THR A 109 4.22 -22.87 -6.72
C THR A 109 4.27 -23.22 -8.21
N ALA A 110 5.00 -22.45 -8.99
CA ALA A 110 5.32 -22.78 -10.37
C ALA A 110 6.58 -23.67 -10.39
N SER A 111 6.43 -24.91 -10.84
CA SER A 111 7.57 -25.76 -11.21
C SER A 111 8.03 -25.33 -12.61
N HIS A 112 9.22 -24.75 -12.73
CA HIS A 112 9.83 -24.50 -14.03
C HIS A 112 10.17 -25.85 -14.67
N ILE A 113 9.50 -26.19 -15.76
CA ILE A 113 9.93 -27.26 -16.66
C ILE A 113 10.78 -26.61 -17.74
N LEU A 114 12.09 -26.88 -17.73
CA LEU A 114 12.99 -26.55 -18.82
C LEU A 114 12.79 -27.60 -19.91
N ILE A 115 12.22 -27.22 -21.06
CA ILE A 115 12.24 -28.06 -22.26
C ILE A 115 13.39 -27.53 -23.14
N THR A 116 14.48 -28.28 -23.22
CA THR A 116 15.53 -28.04 -24.21
C THR A 116 15.07 -28.58 -25.56
N TYR A 117 14.93 -27.70 -26.55
CA TYR A 117 14.69 -28.05 -27.95
C TYR A 117 16.04 -28.06 -28.68
N GLU A 118 16.46 -29.23 -29.16
CA GLU A 118 17.49 -29.33 -30.19
C GLU A 118 16.79 -29.41 -31.54
N GLY A 119 17.18 -28.51 -32.46
CA GLY A 119 16.63 -28.41 -33.81
C GLY A 119 17.09 -29.51 -34.74
#